data_AF-A0A0J8YAM1-F1
#
_entry.id   AF-A0A0J8YAM1-F1
#
_cell.length_a   1.000
_cell.length_b   1.000
_cell.length_c   1.000
_cell.angle_alpha   90.00
_cell.angle_beta   90.00
_cell.angle_gamma   90.00
#
_symmetry.space_group_name_H-M   'P 1'
#
loop_
_entity.id
_entity.type
_entity.pdbx_description
1 polymer ?
#
loop_
_entity_poly.entity_id
_entity_poly.type
_entity_poly.pdbx_seq_one_letter_code
_entity_poly.pdbx_strand_id
1 'polypeptide(L)'
;MMSIEKQTGLKRLLFSINNSWSGVTDAFKTEDAFRHIFIFSTLLVLFSFTLDISKTQHIVLILCSFLLIVIELLNTAIETVVDRISYEIHPLSKRAKDMAGGGQQL
;
A
#
# COMPACT_ATOMS: atom_id res chain seq x y z
N MET A 1 -32.97 9.62 -3.01
CA MET A 1 -32.30 8.38 -2.57
C MET A 1 -31.56 7.82 -3.78
N MET A 2 -30.25 8.00 -3.87
CA MET A 2 -29.47 7.55 -5.04
C MET A 2 -29.37 6.03 -4.96
N SER A 3 -29.99 5.32 -5.91
CA SER A 3 -29.88 3.87 -6.00
C SER A 3 -28.43 3.53 -6.36
N ILE A 4 -27.68 2.95 -5.44
CA ILE A 4 -26.40 2.34 -5.75
C ILE A 4 -26.72 1.06 -6.52
N GLU A 5 -26.78 1.16 -7.86
CA GLU A 5 -26.80 -0.03 -8.70
C GLU A 5 -25.53 -0.83 -8.41
N LYS A 6 -25.70 -1.98 -7.76
CA LYS A 6 -24.63 -2.95 -7.57
C LYS A 6 -24.22 -3.42 -8.96
N GLN A 7 -23.11 -2.90 -9.49
CA GLN A 7 -22.56 -3.39 -10.74
C GLN A 7 -22.28 -4.89 -10.58
N THR A 8 -22.81 -5.73 -11.46
CA THR A 8 -22.64 -7.19 -11.44
C THR A 8 -21.77 -7.64 -12.62
N GLY A 9 -21.10 -8.78 -12.47
CA GLY A 9 -20.26 -9.37 -13.53
C GLY A 9 -18.94 -8.63 -13.80
N LEU A 10 -18.50 -8.66 -15.06
CA LEU A 10 -17.21 -8.10 -15.53
C LEU A 10 -17.06 -6.61 -15.23
N LYS A 11 -18.15 -5.84 -15.29
CA LYS A 11 -18.14 -4.40 -14.98
C LYS A 11 -17.75 -4.13 -13.52
N ARG A 12 -18.16 -5.00 -12.59
CA ARG A 12 -17.74 -4.91 -11.18
C ARG A 12 -16.25 -5.15 -11.01
N LEU A 13 -15.71 -6.17 -11.68
CA LEU A 13 -14.28 -6.48 -11.64
C LEU A 13 -13.45 -5.32 -12.18
N LEU A 14 -13.83 -4.78 -13.34
CA LEU A 14 -13.15 -3.61 -13.92
C LEU A 14 -13.24 -2.39 -13.01
N PHE A 15 -14.39 -2.14 -12.39
CA PHE A 15 -14.55 -1.05 -11.43
C PHE A 15 -13.67 -1.24 -10.20
N SER A 16 -13.63 -2.44 -9.62
CA SER A 16 -12.75 -2.75 -8.48
C SER A 16 -11.28 -2.64 -8.84
N ILE A 17 -10.86 -3.10 -10.02
CA ILE A 17 -9.48 -2.94 -10.50
C ILE A 17 -9.13 -1.47 -10.65
N ASN A 18 -10.02 -0.68 -11.27
CA ASN A 18 -9.80 0.75 -11.46
C ASN A 18 -9.72 1.49 -10.10
N ASN A 19 -10.56 1.12 -9.15
CA ASN A 19 -10.53 1.68 -7.80
C ASN A 19 -9.25 1.32 -7.05
N SER A 20 -8.82 0.05 -7.12
CA SER A 20 -7.54 -0.39 -6.54
C SER A 20 -6.35 0.33 -7.19
N TRP A 21 -6.37 0.49 -8.51
CA TRP A 21 -5.33 1.22 -9.25
C TRP A 21 -5.26 2.67 -8.82
N SER A 22 -6.41 3.33 -8.69
CA SER A 22 -6.49 4.71 -8.18
C SER A 22 -5.83 4.84 -6.81
N GLY A 23 -6.11 3.93 -5.87
CA GLY A 23 -5.50 3.93 -4.53
C GLY A 23 -3.99 3.74 -4.56
N VAL A 24 -3.48 2.82 -5.39
CA VAL A 24 -2.03 2.62 -5.56
C VAL A 24 -1.36 3.85 -6.18
N THR A 25 -1.98 4.47 -7.18
CA THR A 25 -1.43 5.68 -7.80
C THR A 25 -1.44 6.90 -6.88
N ASP A 26 -2.41 6.97 -5.97
CA ASP A 26 -2.50 8.01 -4.95
C ASP A 26 -1.38 7.84 -3.93
N ALA A 27 -1.24 6.66 -3.34
CA ALA A 27 -0.14 6.32 -2.43
C ALA A 27 1.25 6.57 -3.06
N PHE A 28 1.42 6.27 -4.35
CA PHE A 28 2.66 6.58 -5.05
C PHE A 28 2.94 8.08 -5.19
N LYS A 29 1.92 8.93 -5.22
CA LYS A 29 2.11 10.39 -5.32
C LYS A 29 2.23 11.05 -3.95
N THR A 30 1.49 10.58 -2.97
CA THR A 30 1.40 11.21 -1.64
C THR A 30 2.47 10.71 -0.68
N GLU A 31 2.83 9.42 -0.75
CA GLU A 31 3.73 8.80 0.23
C GLU A 31 5.14 8.58 -0.31
N ASP A 32 6.08 9.35 0.22
CA ASP A 32 7.51 9.20 -0.05
C ASP A 32 8.01 7.79 0.32
N ALA A 33 7.55 7.26 1.46
CA ALA A 33 7.92 5.93 1.94
C ALA A 33 7.45 4.83 0.98
N PHE A 34 6.19 4.91 0.51
CA PHE A 34 5.68 3.99 -0.51
C PHE A 34 6.47 4.03 -1.81
N ARG A 35 6.84 5.23 -2.30
CA ARG A 35 7.70 5.34 -3.50
C ARG A 35 9.04 4.65 -3.31
N HIS A 36 9.71 4.88 -2.18
CA HIS A 36 10.99 4.23 -1.89
C HIS A 36 10.84 2.71 -1.84
N ILE A 37 9.87 2.20 -1.08
CA ILE A 37 9.61 0.75 -0.96
C ILE A 37 9.31 0.15 -2.33
N PHE A 38 8.48 0.80 -3.15
CA PHE A 38 8.16 0.32 -4.49
C PHE A 38 9.38 0.28 -5.41
N ILE A 39 10.18 1.35 -5.45
CA ILE A 39 11.39 1.44 -6.28
C ILE A 39 12.42 0.38 -5.83
N PHE A 40 12.72 0.30 -4.54
CA PHE A 40 13.69 -0.66 -4.02
C PHE A 40 13.22 -2.11 -4.22
N SER A 41 11.94 -2.40 -3.97
CA SER A 41 11.37 -3.73 -4.18
C SER A 41 11.45 -4.14 -5.65
N THR A 42 11.17 -3.21 -6.57
CA THR A 42 11.25 -3.46 -8.02
C THR A 42 12.69 -3.71 -8.45
N LEU A 43 13.63 -2.87 -8.01
CA LEU A 43 15.06 -3.03 -8.30
C LEU A 43 15.61 -4.33 -7.72
N LEU A 44 15.20 -4.71 -6.51
CA LEU A 44 15.62 -5.95 -5.85
C LEU A 44 15.12 -7.18 -6.62
N VAL A 45 13.87 -7.17 -7.08
CA VAL A 45 13.32 -8.25 -7.91
C VAL A 45 14.06 -8.34 -9.25
N LEU A 46 14.31 -7.20 -9.91
CA LEU A 46 15.03 -7.17 -11.18
C LEU A 46 16.47 -7.66 -11.03
N PHE A 47 17.15 -7.23 -9.97
CA PHE A 47 18.51 -7.67 -9.65
C PHE A 47 18.56 -9.12 -9.20
N SER A 48 17.48 -9.66 -8.62
CA SER A 48 17.47 -11.08 -8.23
C SER A 48 17.79 -11.97 -9.42
N PHE A 49 17.30 -11.65 -10.63
CA PHE A 49 17.54 -12.43 -11.85
C PHE A 49 19.00 -12.48 -12.31
N THR A 50 19.88 -11.62 -11.78
CA THR A 50 21.32 -11.67 -12.06
C THR A 50 22.09 -12.45 -10.99
N LEU A 51 21.45 -12.80 -9.87
CA LEU A 51 22.05 -13.56 -8.78
C LEU A 51 21.94 -15.07 -9.04
N ASP A 52 23.00 -15.80 -8.71
CA ASP A 52 23.01 -17.26 -8.73
C ASP A 52 22.37 -17.80 -7.43
N ILE A 53 21.05 -17.66 -7.33
CA ILE A 53 20.25 -18.15 -6.19
C ILE A 53 19.26 -19.22 -6.65
N SER A 54 18.86 -20.08 -5.71
CA SER A 54 17.88 -21.13 -5.99
C SER A 54 16.50 -20.54 -6.36
N LYS A 55 15.71 -21.31 -7.13
CA LYS A 55 14.33 -20.93 -7.50
C LYS A 55 13.47 -20.60 -6.29
N THR A 56 13.63 -21.33 -5.19
CA THR A 56 12.89 -21.08 -3.95
C THR A 56 13.27 -19.74 -3.35
N GLN A 57 14.54 -19.36 -3.33
CA GLN A 57 15.00 -18.06 -2.84
C GLN A 57 14.44 -16.91 -3.68
N HIS A 58 14.39 -17.05 -5.01
CA HIS A 58 13.72 -16.07 -5.86
C HIS A 58 12.24 -15.88 -5.53
N ILE A 59 11.50 -16.99 -5.37
CA ILE A 59 10.07 -16.93 -5.05
C ILE A 59 9.86 -16.24 -3.70
N VAL A 60 10.66 -16.61 -2.69
CA VAL A 60 10.61 -15.97 -1.37
C VAL A 60 10.92 -14.48 -1.47
N LEU A 61 11.94 -14.10 -2.24
CA LEU A 61 12.30 -12.70 -2.45
C LEU A 61 11.16 -11.90 -3.09
N ILE A 62 10.55 -12.43 -4.16
CA ILE A 62 9.41 -11.79 -4.83
C ILE A 62 8.22 -11.67 -3.86
N LEU A 63 7.92 -12.72 -3.10
CA LEU A 63 6.84 -12.70 -2.11
C LEU A 63 7.08 -11.68 -1.00
N CYS A 64 8.30 -11.61 -0.45
CA CYS A 64 8.66 -10.62 0.56
C CYS A 64 8.57 -9.18 0.01
N SER A 65 9.09 -8.93 -1.18
CA SER A 65 8.98 -7.63 -1.86
C SER A 65 7.53 -7.21 -2.07
N PHE A 66 6.69 -8.15 -2.50
CA PHE A 66 5.26 -7.90 -2.66
C PHE A 66 4.57 -7.62 -1.32
N LEU A 67 4.87 -8.39 -0.27
CA LEU A 67 4.31 -8.18 1.06
C LEU A 67 4.69 -6.81 1.64
N LEU A 68 5.92 -6.33 1.42
CA LEU A 68 6.33 -4.99 1.86
C LEU A 68 5.46 -3.89 1.23
N ILE A 69 5.20 -3.98 -0.08
CA ILE A 69 4.32 -3.04 -0.78
C ILE A 69 2.89 -3.08 -0.21
N VAL A 70 2.37 -4.29 0.08
CA VAL A 70 1.02 -4.45 0.65
C VAL A 70 0.95 -3.87 2.06
N ILE A 71 1.93 -4.15 2.91
CA ILE A 71 1.99 -3.64 4.29
C ILE A 71 2.03 -2.11 4.28
N GLU A 72 2.82 -1.51 3.38
CA GLU A 72 2.91 -0.06 3.27
C GLU A 72 1.57 0.57 2.82
N LEU A 73 0.89 -0.01 1.83
CA LEU A 73 -0.45 0.46 1.44
C LEU A 73 -1.47 0.36 2.57
N LEU A 74 -1.38 -0.68 3.40
CA LEU A 74 -2.23 -0.82 4.58
C LEU A 74 -1.91 0.25 5.63
N ASN A 75 -0.63 0.56 5.84
CA ASN A 75 -0.22 1.64 6.73
C ASN A 75 -0.78 2.99 6.27
N THR A 76 -0.58 3.37 5.01
CA THR A 76 -1.12 4.62 4.44
C THR A 76 -2.64 4.68 4.53
N ALA A 77 -3.33 3.57 4.28
CA ALA A 77 -4.79 3.53 4.39
C ALA A 77 -5.27 3.75 5.84
N ILE A 78 -4.59 3.13 6.82
CA ILE A 78 -4.90 3.32 8.24
C ILE A 78 -4.61 4.77 8.65
N GLU A 79 -3.47 5.32 8.26
CA GLU A 79 -3.09 6.72 8.53
C GLU A 79 -4.14 7.69 7.97
N THR A 80 -4.56 7.50 6.71
CA THR A 80 -5.59 8.32 6.07
C THR A 80 -6.93 8.26 6.82
N VAL A 81 -7.30 7.08 7.32
CA VAL A 81 -8.54 6.91 8.11
C VAL A 81 -8.42 7.59 9.48
N VAL A 82 -7.27 7.43 10.16
CA VAL A 82 -7.00 8.05 11.46
C VAL A 82 -6.99 9.58 11.32
N ASP A 83 -6.34 10.12 10.29
CA ASP A 83 -6.27 11.56 10.02
C ASP A 83 -7.63 12.17 9.69
N ARG A 84 -8.51 11.42 9.00
CA ARG A 84 -9.88 11.84 8.75
C ARG A 84 -10.73 11.93 10.02
N ILE A 85 -10.51 11.05 10.99
CA ILE A 85 -11.30 11.00 12.23
C ILE A 85 -10.78 12.04 13.24
N SER A 86 -9.50 12.38 13.20
CA SER A 86 -8.83 13.24 14.18
C SER A 86 -8.77 14.70 13.70
N TYR A 87 -9.89 15.42 13.74
CA TYR A 87 -9.91 16.87 13.49
C TYR A 87 -9.21 17.69 14.60
N GLU A 88 -9.00 17.11 15.79
CA GLU A 88 -8.11 17.61 16.84
C GLU A 88 -7.03 16.55 17.14
N ILE A 89 -5.83 16.97 17.52
CA ILE A 89 -4.72 16.07 17.85
C ILE A 89 -5.11 15.27 19.11
N HIS A 90 -5.67 14.08 18.92
CA HIS A 90 -6.08 13.19 20.00
C HIS A 90 -4.91 12.24 20.34
N PRO A 91 -4.59 12.02 21.63
CA PRO A 91 -3.49 11.14 22.04
C PRO A 91 -3.62 9.69 21.54
N LEU A 92 -4.82 9.25 21.16
CA LEU A 92 -5.08 7.94 20.55
C LEU A 92 -4.60 7.88 19.10
N SER A 93 -4.76 8.96 18.34
CA SER A 93 -4.32 9.06 16.94
C SER A 93 -2.81 9.02 16.84
N LYS A 94 -2.10 9.71 17.75
CA LYS A 94 -0.64 9.63 17.88
C LYS A 94 -0.19 8.20 18.15
N ARG A 95 -0.81 7.52 19.12
CA ARG A 95 -0.50 6.10 19.41
C ARG A 95 -0.76 5.17 18.22
N ALA A 96 -1.85 5.38 17.48
CA ALA A 96 -2.15 4.56 16.31
C ALA A 96 -1.08 4.72 15.22
N LYS A 97 -0.60 5.94 14.97
CA LYS A 97 0.50 6.21 14.04
C LYS A 97 1.83 5.62 14.51
N ASP A 98 2.18 5.80 15.79
CA ASP A 98 3.39 5.23 16.38
C ASP A 98 3.41 3.69 16.26
N MET A 99 2.26 3.03 16.40
CA MET A 99 2.13 1.58 16.25
C MET A 99 2.17 1.11 14.80
N ALA A 100 1.72 1.93 13.84
CA ALA A 100 1.83 1.64 12.41
C ALA A 100 3.28 1.80 11.89
N GLY A 101 4.20 2.30 12.74
CA GLY A 101 5.58 2.58 12.37
C GLY A 101 5.77 3.93 11.66
N GLY A 102 4.68 4.65 11.39
CA GLY A 102 4.63 5.96 10.75
C GLY A 102 5.04 7.07 11.71
N GLY A 103 6.34 7.21 11.95
CA GLY A 103 6.96 8.43 12.45
C GLY A 103 7.18 9.48 11.35
N GLN A 104 6.58 9.31 10.17
CA GLN A 104 6.66 10.26 9.07
C GLN A 104 5.47 11.24 9.15
N GLN A 105 5.79 12.54 9.15
CA GLN A 105 4.88 13.70 9.27
C GLN A 105 4.47 14.07 10.71
N LEU A 106 5.37 14.81 11.37
CA LEU A 106 4.99 16.07 12.04
C LEU A 106 5.31 17.23 11.11
#